data_AF-A0A1X0VEI4-F1
#
_entry.id   AF-A0A1X0VEI4-F1
#
_cell.length_a   1.000
_cell.length_b   1.000
_cell.length_c   1.000
_cell.angle_alpha   90.00
_cell.angle_beta   90.00
_cell.angle_gamma   90.00
#
_symmetry.space_group_name_H-M   'P 1'
#
loop_
_entity.id
_entity.type
_entity.pdbx_description
1 polymer ?
#
loop_
_entity_poly.entity_id
_entity_poly.type
_entity_poly.pdbx_seq_one_letter_code
_entity_poly.pdbx_strand_id
1 'polypeptide(L)'
;MQVQRSEREIISNILKGSLGNLIEWFDWYVYASFAVYFAPSFFPSHDKTAELLSTAGVFAIGFLMRPLGSLILGKYADQHGRRAALTLSVLIMASGSLVIAITPSYAHIGIIAPIILVLARLFQGLSLGGEYGTSATYLSEMASRNHRGFYASFQYVTLISGQLIALGVQIILQMTLSTEQLIQWGWRIPFIIGALGAIIVLFLRLSMAESDQFASQKAKSKGSLKELMRYPKAVLTVVGLTLGGTIAFYTYTTYLQKFMINSVGLPTQSVTRINFLALLIFMILQPIAGAISDKIGRRPLLFWFGGLGTIFTIPIFVALQHATTSWEAFWLMLAGLVIVTGYTSINAIVKAEMFPTEIRALGVGLPYGLTVAIFGGTVEYLALYLRKINHENLFFIYVTVVIFISLLVYWRMTDTKTTSKLDK
;
A
#
# COMPACT_ATOMS: atom_id res chain seq x y z
N MET A 1 5.61 -21.71 -25.39
CA MET A 1 5.37 -20.60 -26.34
C MET A 1 4.79 -19.44 -25.54
N GLN A 2 5.56 -18.36 -25.32
CA GLN A 2 4.98 -17.12 -24.82
C GLN A 2 4.15 -16.52 -25.95
N VAL A 3 2.87 -16.22 -25.67
CA VAL A 3 2.03 -15.49 -26.63
C VAL A 3 2.68 -14.12 -26.84
N GLN A 4 3.07 -13.82 -28.08
CA GLN A 4 3.73 -12.56 -28.41
C GLN A 4 2.69 -11.45 -28.44
N ARG A 5 2.38 -10.88 -27.26
CA ARG A 5 1.43 -9.77 -27.11
C ARG A 5 2.02 -8.50 -27.69
N SER A 6 1.19 -7.69 -28.33
CA SER A 6 1.62 -6.36 -28.77
C SER A 6 1.90 -5.45 -27.57
N GLU A 7 2.80 -4.48 -27.72
CA GLU A 7 3.08 -3.50 -26.66
C GLU A 7 1.82 -2.75 -26.19
N ARG A 8 0.89 -2.48 -27.13
CA ARG A 8 -0.40 -1.86 -26.82
C ARG A 8 -1.27 -2.72 -25.90
N GLU A 9 -1.29 -4.03 -26.11
CA GLU A 9 -2.02 -4.97 -25.24
C GLU A 9 -1.39 -5.08 -23.86
N ILE A 10 -0.05 -5.08 -23.77
CA ILE A 10 0.67 -5.09 -22.50
C ILE A 10 0.34 -3.84 -21.69
N ILE A 11 0.47 -2.65 -22.31
CA ILE A 11 0.14 -1.37 -21.68
C ILE A 11 -1.33 -1.34 -21.25
N SER A 12 -2.25 -1.75 -22.12
CA SER A 12 -3.68 -1.78 -21.80
C SER A 12 -3.98 -2.66 -20.59
N ASN A 13 -3.44 -3.88 -20.55
CA ASN A 13 -3.66 -4.81 -19.44
C ASN A 13 -3.05 -4.31 -18.13
N ILE A 14 -1.87 -3.70 -18.19
CA ILE A 14 -1.20 -3.10 -17.03
C ILE A 14 -2.01 -1.95 -16.48
N LEU A 15 -2.51 -1.05 -17.33
CA LEU A 15 -3.37 0.04 -16.91
C LEU A 15 -4.66 -0.47 -16.26
N LYS A 16 -5.31 -1.49 -16.85
CA LYS A 16 -6.52 -2.10 -16.28
C LYS A 16 -6.26 -2.76 -14.92
N GLY A 17 -5.14 -3.48 -14.77
CA GLY A 17 -4.73 -4.06 -13.48
C GLY A 17 -4.44 -2.98 -12.43
N SER A 18 -3.68 -1.97 -12.84
CA SER A 18 -3.26 -0.81 -12.03
C SER A 18 -4.46 0.03 -11.55
N LEU A 19 -5.46 0.27 -12.40
CA LEU A 19 -6.66 1.03 -12.03
C LEU A 19 -7.44 0.40 -10.87
N GLY A 20 -7.48 -0.93 -10.79
CA GLY A 20 -8.10 -1.60 -9.65
C GLY A 20 -7.36 -1.34 -8.35
N ASN A 21 -6.03 -1.46 -8.36
CA ASN A 21 -5.19 -1.10 -7.22
C ASN A 21 -5.42 0.36 -6.80
N LEU A 22 -5.48 1.29 -7.76
CA LEU A 22 -5.71 2.71 -7.49
C LEU A 22 -7.01 2.94 -6.71
N ILE A 23 -8.13 2.36 -7.15
CA ILE A 23 -9.43 2.52 -6.50
C ILE A 23 -9.43 1.90 -5.10
N GLU A 24 -8.82 0.72 -4.92
CA GLU A 24 -8.73 0.09 -3.61
C GLU A 24 -7.92 0.94 -2.61
N TRP A 25 -6.80 1.53 -3.06
CA TRP A 25 -6.02 2.43 -2.21
C TRP A 25 -6.72 3.77 -1.99
N PHE A 26 -7.42 4.31 -2.97
CA PHE A 26 -8.25 5.49 -2.79
C PHE A 26 -9.24 5.29 -1.64
N ASP A 27 -10.01 4.19 -1.63
CA ASP A 27 -10.98 3.88 -0.57
C ASP A 27 -10.33 3.68 0.81
N TRP A 28 -9.12 3.12 0.81
CA TRP A 28 -8.33 2.98 2.03
C TRP A 28 -7.94 4.35 2.61
N TYR A 29 -7.44 5.25 1.77
CA TYR A 29 -7.02 6.59 2.16
C TYR A 29 -8.21 7.51 2.48
N VAL A 30 -9.34 7.38 1.78
CA VAL A 30 -10.58 8.11 2.08
C VAL A 30 -10.97 7.90 3.54
N TYR A 31 -10.96 6.66 4.04
CA TYR A 31 -11.28 6.40 5.43
C TYR A 31 -10.35 7.10 6.40
N ALA A 32 -9.04 6.98 6.18
CA ALA A 32 -8.06 7.59 7.06
C ALA A 32 -8.18 9.13 7.06
N SER A 33 -8.37 9.73 5.89
CA SER A 33 -8.48 11.17 5.71
C SER A 33 -9.80 11.76 6.20
N PHE A 34 -10.92 11.05 6.05
CA PHE A 34 -12.26 11.51 6.44
C PHE A 34 -12.71 11.04 7.83
N ALA A 35 -11.90 10.26 8.56
CA ALA A 35 -12.20 9.78 9.91
C ALA A 35 -12.67 10.90 10.84
N VAL A 36 -12.02 12.07 10.77
CA VAL A 36 -12.37 13.23 11.59
C VAL A 36 -13.79 13.77 11.34
N TYR A 37 -14.38 13.51 10.18
CA TYR A 37 -15.72 13.99 9.81
C TYR A 37 -16.80 12.95 10.11
N PHE A 38 -16.53 11.66 9.92
CA PHE A 38 -17.52 10.62 10.16
C PHE A 38 -17.47 10.00 11.56
N ALA A 39 -16.36 10.15 12.33
CA ALA A 39 -16.24 9.55 13.66
C ALA A 39 -17.44 9.83 14.58
N PRO A 40 -17.95 11.08 14.70
CA PRO A 40 -19.11 11.38 15.54
C PRO A 40 -20.40 10.69 15.06
N SER A 41 -20.49 10.36 13.77
CA SER A 41 -21.64 9.67 13.19
C SER A 41 -21.71 8.20 13.59
N PHE A 42 -20.59 7.57 13.99
CA PHE A 42 -20.51 6.14 14.31
C PHE A 42 -20.19 5.85 15.77
N PHE A 43 -19.41 6.73 16.42
CA PHE A 43 -18.94 6.55 17.78
C PHE A 43 -19.26 7.80 18.60
N PRO A 44 -20.54 8.13 18.85
CA PRO A 44 -20.86 9.32 19.61
C PRO A 44 -20.29 9.20 21.02
N SER A 45 -19.38 10.12 21.35
CA SER A 45 -18.74 10.23 22.65
C SER A 45 -18.76 11.69 23.11
N HIS A 46 -18.70 11.91 24.42
CA HIS A 46 -18.45 13.25 24.96
C HIS A 46 -16.98 13.68 24.76
N ASP A 47 -16.09 12.76 24.36
CA ASP A 47 -14.68 13.00 24.09
C ASP A 47 -14.33 12.68 22.63
N LYS A 48 -14.00 13.72 21.85
CA LYS A 48 -13.54 13.62 20.45
C LYS A 48 -12.31 12.71 20.30
N THR A 49 -11.44 12.66 21.31
CA THR A 49 -10.25 11.80 21.31
C THR A 49 -10.67 10.32 21.28
N ALA A 50 -11.69 9.95 22.05
CA ALA A 50 -12.21 8.60 22.08
C ALA A 50 -12.84 8.18 20.74
N GLU A 51 -13.53 9.10 20.03
CA GLU A 51 -14.10 8.83 18.71
C GLU A 51 -13.00 8.56 17.67
N LEU A 52 -11.94 9.38 17.68
CA LEU A 52 -10.80 9.21 16.79
C LEU A 52 -9.99 7.96 17.12
N LEU A 53 -9.80 7.63 18.40
CA LEU A 53 -9.16 6.38 18.81
C LEU A 53 -9.96 5.16 18.38
N SER A 54 -11.29 5.23 18.44
CA SER A 54 -12.16 4.15 17.96
C SER A 54 -12.03 3.95 16.46
N THR A 55 -12.07 5.02 15.67
CA THR A 55 -11.86 4.93 14.20
C THR A 55 -10.45 4.44 13.83
N ALA A 56 -9.42 4.87 14.56
CA ALA A 56 -8.06 4.36 14.39
C ALA A 56 -7.94 2.86 14.75
N GLY A 57 -8.63 2.41 15.81
CA GLY A 57 -8.73 1.00 16.18
C GLY A 57 -9.38 0.16 15.07
N VAL A 58 -10.48 0.67 14.48
CA VAL A 58 -11.14 0.04 13.34
C VAL A 58 -10.22 -0.01 12.11
N PHE A 59 -9.44 1.05 11.86
CA PHE A 59 -8.43 1.06 10.80
C PHE A 59 -7.35 -0.01 11.01
N ALA A 60 -6.86 -0.15 12.25
CA ALA A 60 -5.85 -1.16 12.61
C ALA A 60 -6.38 -2.59 12.47
N ILE A 61 -7.64 -2.83 12.82
CA ILE A 61 -8.30 -4.13 12.59
C ILE A 61 -8.34 -4.49 11.10
N GLY A 62 -8.53 -3.51 10.22
CA GLY A 62 -8.42 -3.72 8.77
C GLY A 62 -7.04 -4.22 8.33
N PHE A 63 -5.95 -3.78 8.98
CA PHE A 63 -4.61 -4.32 8.73
C PHE A 63 -4.48 -5.78 9.14
N LEU A 64 -5.10 -6.19 10.26
CA LEU A 64 -5.08 -7.58 10.74
C LEU A 64 -5.78 -8.56 9.79
N MET A 65 -6.67 -8.07 8.92
CA MET A 65 -7.31 -8.89 7.89
C MET A 65 -6.46 -9.11 6.66
N ARG A 66 -5.36 -8.36 6.47
CA ARG A 66 -4.50 -8.50 5.28
C ARG A 66 -3.90 -9.90 5.11
N PRO A 67 -3.36 -10.58 6.15
CA PRO A 67 -2.82 -11.93 6.00
C PRO A 67 -3.91 -12.93 5.62
N LEU A 68 -5.11 -12.80 6.20
CA LEU A 68 -6.28 -13.62 5.85
C LEU A 68 -6.74 -13.37 4.42
N GLY A 69 -6.79 -12.11 4.00
CA GLY A 69 -7.04 -11.71 2.62
C GLY A 69 -6.04 -12.31 1.64
N SER A 70 -4.74 -12.18 1.94
CA SER A 70 -3.67 -12.77 1.14
C SER A 70 -3.79 -14.30 1.04
N LEU A 71 -4.19 -14.96 2.13
CA LEU A 71 -4.40 -16.41 2.15
C LEU A 71 -5.59 -16.82 1.26
N ILE A 72 -6.74 -16.18 1.44
CA ILE A 72 -7.99 -16.53 0.76
C ILE A 72 -7.90 -16.16 -0.72
N LEU A 73 -7.63 -14.89 -1.02
CA LEU A 73 -7.61 -14.38 -2.38
C LEU A 73 -6.35 -14.80 -3.15
N GLY A 74 -5.21 -14.95 -2.48
CA GLY A 74 -4.00 -15.50 -3.10
C GLY A 74 -4.20 -16.95 -3.52
N LYS A 75 -4.77 -17.79 -2.65
CA LYS A 75 -5.16 -19.17 -3.00
C LYS A 75 -6.20 -19.18 -4.12
N TYR A 76 -7.20 -18.29 -4.06
CA TYR A 76 -8.21 -18.18 -5.10
C TYR A 76 -7.59 -17.79 -6.45
N ALA A 77 -6.59 -16.89 -6.47
CA ALA A 77 -5.86 -16.51 -7.67
C ALA A 77 -5.04 -17.64 -8.27
N ASP A 78 -4.37 -18.40 -7.41
CA ASP A 78 -3.60 -19.58 -7.82
C ASP A 78 -4.53 -20.67 -8.38
N GLN A 79 -5.77 -20.77 -7.89
CA GLN A 79 -6.75 -21.79 -8.29
C GLN A 79 -7.61 -21.44 -9.51
N HIS A 80 -8.18 -20.23 -9.52
CA HIS A 80 -9.22 -19.78 -10.46
C HIS A 80 -8.74 -18.68 -11.43
N GLY A 81 -7.51 -18.18 -11.25
CA GLY A 81 -6.91 -17.19 -12.13
C GLY A 81 -6.76 -15.83 -11.45
N ARG A 82 -5.81 -15.04 -11.96
CA ARG A 82 -5.44 -13.73 -11.41
C ARG A 82 -6.58 -12.74 -11.63
N ARG A 83 -7.20 -12.75 -12.81
CA ARG A 83 -8.32 -11.86 -13.14
C ARG A 83 -9.50 -12.12 -12.21
N ALA A 84 -9.84 -13.38 -11.96
CA ALA A 84 -10.95 -13.75 -11.08
C ALA A 84 -10.72 -13.24 -9.65
N ALA A 85 -9.52 -13.42 -9.10
CA ALA A 85 -9.18 -12.97 -7.76
C ALA A 85 -9.12 -11.45 -7.63
N LEU A 86 -8.54 -10.78 -8.63
CA LEU A 86 -8.58 -9.33 -8.71
C LEU A 86 -10.04 -8.87 -8.69
N THR A 87 -10.90 -9.34 -9.60
CA THR A 87 -12.33 -8.97 -9.67
C THR A 87 -13.05 -9.15 -8.35
N LEU A 88 -12.82 -10.28 -7.66
CA LEU A 88 -13.38 -10.54 -6.34
C LEU A 88 -12.90 -9.52 -5.29
N SER A 89 -11.61 -9.18 -5.28
CA SER A 89 -11.03 -8.15 -4.42
C SER A 89 -11.77 -6.81 -4.57
N VAL A 90 -11.88 -6.31 -5.80
CA VAL A 90 -12.55 -5.01 -6.06
C VAL A 90 -14.02 -5.04 -5.68
N LEU A 91 -14.74 -6.16 -5.86
CA LEU A 91 -16.12 -6.29 -5.38
C LEU A 91 -16.22 -6.20 -3.86
N ILE A 92 -15.30 -6.86 -3.14
CA ILE A 92 -15.24 -6.81 -1.67
C ILE A 92 -14.94 -5.38 -1.20
N MET A 93 -13.98 -4.69 -1.83
CA MET A 93 -13.70 -3.29 -1.51
C MET A 93 -14.92 -2.39 -1.76
N ALA A 94 -15.51 -2.47 -2.96
CA ALA A 94 -16.62 -1.64 -3.39
C ALA A 94 -17.85 -1.81 -2.51
N SER A 95 -18.18 -3.06 -2.17
CA SER A 95 -19.29 -3.37 -1.27
C SER A 95 -19.03 -2.79 0.13
N GLY A 96 -17.81 -2.90 0.66
CA GLY A 96 -17.43 -2.26 1.92
C GLY A 96 -17.61 -0.74 1.88
N SER A 97 -17.13 -0.07 0.83
CA SER A 97 -17.27 1.38 0.66
C SER A 97 -18.72 1.81 0.51
N LEU A 98 -19.51 1.09 -0.28
CA LEU A 98 -20.93 1.37 -0.47
C LEU A 98 -21.70 1.17 0.84
N VAL A 99 -21.44 0.08 1.57
CA VAL A 99 -22.03 -0.17 2.89
C VAL A 99 -21.74 0.99 3.83
N ILE A 100 -20.49 1.45 3.93
CA ILE A 100 -20.13 2.61 4.75
C ILE A 100 -20.89 3.86 4.29
N ALA A 101 -20.97 4.10 2.98
CA ALA A 101 -21.63 5.26 2.41
C ALA A 101 -23.13 5.32 2.70
N ILE A 102 -23.83 4.17 2.78
CA ILE A 102 -25.28 4.12 3.02
C ILE A 102 -25.66 3.85 4.49
N THR A 103 -24.70 3.45 5.33
CA THR A 103 -24.98 3.09 6.72
C THR A 103 -25.51 4.30 7.49
N PRO A 104 -26.69 4.20 8.14
CA PRO A 104 -27.21 5.26 9.01
C PRO A 104 -26.29 5.55 10.21
N SER A 105 -26.39 6.77 10.75
CA SER A 105 -25.60 7.14 11.93
C SER A 105 -26.06 6.40 13.19
N TYR A 106 -25.21 6.42 14.23
CA TYR A 106 -25.51 5.89 15.55
C TYR A 106 -26.82 6.46 16.13
N ALA A 107 -27.15 7.72 15.83
CA ALA A 107 -28.41 8.33 16.26
C ALA A 107 -29.66 7.56 15.78
N HIS A 108 -29.57 6.84 14.65
CA HIS A 108 -30.69 6.11 14.06
C HIS A 108 -30.69 4.62 14.42
N ILE A 109 -29.52 3.98 14.42
CA ILE A 109 -29.41 2.51 14.57
C ILE A 109 -28.54 2.07 15.76
N GLY A 110 -28.11 3.00 16.61
CA GLY A 110 -27.33 2.74 17.81
C GLY A 110 -26.01 2.02 17.52
N ILE A 111 -25.66 1.07 18.40
CA ILE A 111 -24.41 0.28 18.35
C ILE A 111 -24.25 -0.53 17.04
N ILE A 112 -25.32 -0.73 16.27
CA ILE A 112 -25.25 -1.42 14.99
C ILE A 112 -24.42 -0.61 13.98
N ALA A 113 -24.45 0.73 14.03
CA ALA A 113 -23.65 1.57 13.14
C ALA A 113 -22.13 1.27 13.21
N PRO A 114 -21.48 1.34 14.39
CA PRO A 114 -20.06 1.01 14.49
C PRO A 114 -19.77 -0.47 14.22
N ILE A 115 -20.69 -1.40 14.50
CA ILE A 115 -20.53 -2.82 14.13
C ILE A 115 -20.48 -2.98 12.60
N ILE A 116 -21.40 -2.34 11.86
CA ILE A 116 -21.40 -2.35 10.39
C ILE A 116 -20.09 -1.74 9.87
N LEU A 117 -19.64 -0.64 10.46
CA LEU A 117 -18.38 0.00 10.08
C LEU A 117 -17.18 -0.95 10.27
N VAL A 118 -17.11 -1.65 11.40
CA VAL A 118 -16.07 -2.65 11.69
C VAL A 118 -16.11 -3.79 10.67
N LEU A 119 -17.30 -4.35 10.43
CA LEU A 119 -17.47 -5.45 9.46
C LEU A 119 -17.06 -5.01 8.04
N ALA A 120 -17.52 -3.85 7.59
CA ALA A 120 -17.13 -3.28 6.30
C ALA A 120 -15.60 -3.13 6.21
N ARG A 121 -14.95 -2.67 7.28
CA ARG A 121 -13.49 -2.50 7.34
C ARG A 121 -12.73 -3.83 7.36
N LEU A 122 -13.26 -4.86 8.01
CA LEU A 122 -12.71 -6.21 7.95
C LEU A 122 -12.72 -6.74 6.51
N PHE A 123 -13.82 -6.56 5.78
CA PHE A 123 -13.92 -6.94 4.37
C PHE A 123 -12.96 -6.14 3.48
N GLN A 124 -12.86 -4.82 3.66
CA GLN A 124 -11.93 -3.99 2.90
C GLN A 124 -10.45 -4.35 3.20
N GLY A 125 -10.13 -4.71 4.44
CA GLY A 125 -8.82 -5.23 4.82
C GLY A 125 -8.49 -6.57 4.15
N LEU A 126 -9.49 -7.46 4.02
CA LEU A 126 -9.39 -8.73 3.31
C LEU A 126 -9.11 -8.50 1.82
N SER A 127 -9.82 -7.58 1.18
CA SER A 127 -9.58 -7.15 -0.22
C SER A 127 -8.12 -6.78 -0.44
N LEU A 128 -7.62 -5.77 0.28
CA LEU A 128 -6.25 -5.27 0.13
C LEU A 128 -5.17 -6.33 0.41
N GLY A 129 -5.45 -7.26 1.32
CA GLY A 129 -4.57 -8.39 1.59
C GLY A 129 -4.37 -9.27 0.35
N GLY A 130 -5.45 -9.54 -0.39
CA GLY A 130 -5.43 -10.35 -1.61
C GLY A 130 -4.89 -9.62 -2.82
N GLU A 131 -5.26 -8.35 -2.95
CA GLU A 131 -4.92 -7.50 -4.08
C GLU A 131 -3.41 -7.45 -4.32
N TYR A 132 -2.61 -7.16 -3.28
CA TYR A 132 -1.20 -6.87 -3.47
C TYR A 132 -0.44 -8.03 -4.14
N GLY A 133 -0.64 -9.25 -3.65
CA GLY A 133 0.03 -10.44 -4.19
C GLY A 133 -0.45 -10.77 -5.60
N THR A 134 -1.74 -10.58 -5.88
CA THR A 134 -2.34 -10.88 -7.18
C THR A 134 -1.99 -9.84 -8.24
N SER A 135 -1.97 -8.56 -7.89
CA SER A 135 -1.53 -7.47 -8.78
C SER A 135 -0.03 -7.52 -9.03
N ALA A 136 0.80 -7.74 -8.00
CA ALA A 136 2.25 -7.87 -8.18
C ALA A 136 2.61 -9.00 -9.15
N THR A 137 1.93 -10.15 -9.01
CA THR A 137 2.12 -11.30 -9.90
C THR A 137 1.59 -11.04 -11.30
N TYR A 138 0.39 -10.50 -11.44
CA TYR A 138 -0.18 -10.13 -12.74
C TYR A 138 0.73 -9.16 -13.50
N LEU A 139 1.15 -8.04 -12.89
CA LEU A 139 2.03 -7.07 -13.52
C LEU A 139 3.37 -7.68 -13.95
N SER A 140 3.94 -8.56 -13.13
CA SER A 140 5.19 -9.26 -13.45
C SER A 140 5.06 -10.29 -14.58
N GLU A 141 3.91 -10.96 -14.68
CA GLU A 141 3.62 -11.97 -15.70
C GLU A 141 3.24 -11.34 -17.04
N MET A 142 2.62 -10.16 -17.03
CA MET A 142 2.24 -9.41 -18.24
C MET A 142 3.38 -8.57 -18.82
N ALA A 143 4.36 -8.21 -18.01
CA ALA A 143 5.49 -7.41 -18.44
C ALA A 143 6.42 -8.17 -19.38
N SER A 144 6.90 -7.48 -20.41
CA SER A 144 7.99 -7.99 -21.26
C SER A 144 9.26 -8.20 -20.42
N ARG A 145 10.04 -9.24 -20.75
CA ARG A 145 11.18 -9.72 -19.94
C ARG A 145 12.18 -8.60 -19.60
N ASN A 146 12.36 -7.63 -20.50
CA ASN A 146 13.30 -6.52 -20.35
C ASN A 146 12.74 -5.28 -19.62
N HIS A 147 11.43 -5.23 -19.35
CA HIS A 147 10.77 -4.05 -18.76
C HIS A 147 9.94 -4.38 -17.50
N ARG A 148 10.24 -5.51 -16.86
CA ARG A 148 9.51 -5.98 -15.66
C ARG A 148 9.58 -4.99 -14.51
N GLY A 149 10.72 -4.35 -14.27
CA GLY A 149 10.88 -3.34 -13.24
C GLY A 149 10.05 -2.08 -13.52
N PHE A 150 10.10 -1.56 -14.74
CA PHE A 150 9.29 -0.41 -15.16
C PHE A 150 7.80 -0.67 -14.93
N TYR A 151 7.28 -1.80 -15.41
CA TYR A 151 5.85 -2.10 -15.30
C TYR A 151 5.40 -2.44 -13.88
N ALA A 152 6.21 -3.16 -13.10
CA ALA A 152 5.88 -3.47 -11.70
C ALA A 152 5.83 -2.22 -10.81
N SER A 153 6.59 -1.17 -11.14
CA SER A 153 6.60 0.09 -10.38
C SER A 153 5.24 0.83 -10.40
N PHE A 154 4.38 0.56 -11.41
CA PHE A 154 3.05 1.17 -11.50
C PHE A 154 2.13 0.78 -10.35
N GLN A 155 2.43 -0.31 -9.64
CA GLN A 155 1.72 -0.65 -8.40
C GLN A 155 1.89 0.43 -7.33
N TYR A 156 3.08 1.02 -7.19
CA TYR A 156 3.27 2.13 -6.24
C TYR A 156 2.79 3.47 -6.79
N VAL A 157 2.88 3.68 -8.11
CA VAL A 157 2.27 4.87 -8.76
C VAL A 157 0.79 4.96 -8.41
N THR A 158 0.06 3.85 -8.54
CA THR A 158 -1.38 3.79 -8.27
C THR A 158 -1.72 3.91 -6.79
N LEU A 159 -0.90 3.35 -5.92
CA LEU A 159 -1.01 3.53 -4.47
C LEU A 159 -0.91 5.01 -4.09
N ILE A 160 0.14 5.70 -4.57
CA ILE A 160 0.35 7.13 -4.29
C ILE A 160 -0.73 7.99 -4.96
N SER A 161 -1.13 7.63 -6.19
CA SER A 161 -2.24 8.30 -6.89
C SER A 161 -3.53 8.21 -6.09
N GLY A 162 -3.86 7.04 -5.52
CA GLY A 162 -5.03 6.87 -4.65
C GLY A 162 -5.01 7.83 -3.46
N GLN A 163 -3.84 8.00 -2.83
CA GLN A 163 -3.65 8.96 -1.73
C GLN A 163 -3.84 10.41 -2.20
N LEU A 164 -3.22 10.80 -3.31
CA LEU A 164 -3.32 12.15 -3.86
C LEU A 164 -4.76 12.50 -4.29
N ILE A 165 -5.49 11.56 -4.89
CA ILE A 165 -6.89 11.73 -5.30
C ILE A 165 -7.79 11.84 -4.06
N ALA A 166 -7.60 11.00 -3.04
CA ALA A 166 -8.36 11.09 -1.79
C ALA A 166 -8.16 12.46 -1.10
N LEU A 167 -6.92 12.95 -1.05
CA LEU A 167 -6.60 14.29 -0.54
C LEU A 167 -7.21 15.39 -1.41
N GLY A 168 -7.16 15.25 -2.74
CA GLY A 168 -7.78 16.20 -3.66
C GLY A 168 -9.29 16.31 -3.46
N VAL A 169 -9.99 15.18 -3.32
CA VAL A 169 -11.43 15.15 -3.00
C VAL A 169 -11.70 15.81 -1.66
N GLN A 170 -10.89 15.52 -0.64
CA GLN A 170 -11.01 16.18 0.68
C GLN A 170 -10.89 17.70 0.58
N ILE A 171 -9.88 18.21 -0.13
CA ILE A 171 -9.66 19.65 -0.32
C ILE A 171 -10.85 20.28 -1.05
N ILE A 172 -11.33 19.67 -2.13
CA ILE A 172 -12.48 20.17 -2.89
C ILE A 172 -13.72 20.24 -2.01
N LEU A 173 -14.00 19.21 -1.21
CA LEU A 173 -15.15 19.19 -0.32
C LEU A 173 -15.03 20.22 0.82
N GLN A 174 -13.83 20.44 1.37
CA GLN A 174 -13.58 21.50 2.36
C GLN A 174 -13.75 22.92 1.79
N MET A 175 -13.50 23.12 0.50
CA MET A 175 -13.68 24.42 -0.16
C MET A 175 -15.14 24.69 -0.55
N THR A 176 -15.94 23.64 -0.71
CA THR A 176 -17.32 23.73 -1.23
C THR A 176 -18.40 23.56 -0.15
N LEU A 177 -18.10 22.85 0.94
CA LEU A 177 -19.03 22.55 2.03
C LEU A 177 -18.56 23.16 3.36
N SER A 178 -19.52 23.53 4.20
CA SER A 178 -19.21 23.92 5.58
C SER A 178 -18.74 22.70 6.39
N THR A 179 -18.01 22.95 7.50
CA THR A 179 -17.57 21.86 8.39
C THR A 179 -18.76 21.06 8.94
N GLU A 180 -19.88 21.72 9.21
CA GLU A 180 -21.11 21.07 9.66
C GLU A 180 -21.70 20.15 8.59
N GLN A 181 -21.76 20.60 7.33
CA GLN A 181 -22.22 19.78 6.20
C GLN A 181 -21.31 18.57 5.97
N LEU A 182 -19.99 18.75 6.10
CA LEU A 182 -19.02 17.66 6.00
C LEU A 182 -19.26 16.56 7.04
N ILE A 183 -19.56 16.95 8.29
CA ILE A 183 -19.83 16.03 9.39
C ILE A 183 -21.19 15.35 9.23
N GLN A 184 -22.21 16.08 8.79
CA GLN A 184 -23.57 15.54 8.65
C GLN A 184 -23.69 14.53 7.50
N TRP A 185 -23.14 14.83 6.32
CA TRP A 185 -23.32 13.97 5.15
C TRP A 185 -22.18 14.02 4.13
N GLY A 186 -21.40 15.11 4.08
CA GLY A 186 -20.36 15.30 3.06
C GLY A 186 -19.27 14.21 3.07
N TRP A 187 -19.00 13.60 4.23
CA TRP A 187 -18.07 12.47 4.34
C TRP A 187 -18.49 11.22 3.54
N ARG A 188 -19.76 11.09 3.15
CA ARG A 188 -20.26 9.94 2.35
C ARG A 188 -19.83 10.02 0.88
N ILE A 189 -19.68 11.23 0.35
CA ILE A 189 -19.32 11.49 -1.06
C ILE A 189 -18.09 10.70 -1.52
N PRO A 190 -16.92 10.75 -0.83
CA PRO A 190 -15.74 10.04 -1.29
C PRO A 190 -15.92 8.51 -1.31
N PHE A 191 -16.70 7.93 -0.39
CA PHE A 191 -17.01 6.49 -0.42
C PHE A 191 -17.90 6.12 -1.62
N ILE A 192 -18.82 7.00 -2.03
CA ILE A 192 -19.62 6.81 -3.25
C ILE A 192 -18.75 6.89 -4.49
N ILE A 193 -17.83 7.87 -4.57
CA ILE A 193 -16.85 7.98 -5.66
C ILE A 193 -16.04 6.69 -5.78
N GLY A 194 -15.60 6.15 -4.65
CA GLY A 194 -14.90 4.86 -4.55
C GLY A 194 -15.71 3.69 -5.12
N ALA A 195 -16.95 3.53 -4.64
CA ALA A 195 -17.86 2.49 -5.10
C ALA A 195 -18.16 2.59 -6.60
N LEU A 196 -18.37 3.80 -7.14
CA LEU A 196 -18.58 4.02 -8.58
C LEU A 196 -17.31 3.74 -9.38
N GLY A 197 -16.15 4.15 -8.89
CA GLY A 197 -14.85 3.84 -9.49
C GLY A 197 -14.60 2.34 -9.57
N ALA A 198 -15.01 1.59 -8.55
CA ALA A 198 -14.90 0.14 -8.54
C ALA A 198 -15.81 -0.53 -9.58
N ILE A 199 -17.02 -0.01 -9.81
CA ILE A 199 -17.91 -0.46 -10.89
C ILE A 199 -17.24 -0.27 -12.25
N ILE A 200 -16.62 0.89 -12.49
CA ILE A 200 -15.86 1.15 -13.73
C ILE A 200 -14.73 0.13 -13.89
N VAL A 201 -13.96 -0.13 -12.82
CA VAL A 201 -12.90 -1.14 -12.83
C VAL A 201 -13.44 -2.54 -13.12
N LEU A 202 -14.62 -2.90 -12.60
CA LEU A 202 -15.25 -4.20 -12.88
C LEU A 202 -15.54 -4.37 -14.37
N PHE A 203 -16.11 -3.36 -15.02
CA PHE A 203 -16.32 -3.39 -16.46
C PHE A 203 -15.01 -3.49 -17.25
N LEU A 204 -13.96 -2.77 -16.82
CA LEU A 204 -12.65 -2.86 -17.43
C LEU A 204 -12.04 -4.27 -17.30
N ARG A 205 -12.28 -4.95 -16.17
CA ARG A 205 -11.78 -6.31 -15.89
C ARG A 205 -12.45 -7.40 -16.71
N LEU A 206 -13.68 -7.20 -17.17
CA LEU A 206 -14.32 -8.12 -18.13
C LEU A 206 -13.52 -8.22 -19.45
N SER A 207 -12.81 -7.15 -19.82
CA SER A 207 -11.97 -7.08 -21.02
C SER A 207 -10.49 -7.43 -20.79
N MET A 208 -10.11 -7.85 -19.56
CA MET A 208 -8.74 -8.27 -19.27
C MET A 208 -8.51 -9.71 -19.72
N ALA A 209 -7.36 -9.95 -20.35
CA ALA A 209 -6.88 -11.28 -20.62
C ALA A 209 -6.38 -11.94 -19.32
N GLU A 210 -6.66 -13.24 -19.17
CA GLU A 210 -6.03 -14.06 -18.14
C GLU A 210 -4.51 -14.13 -18.39
N SER A 211 -3.71 -14.38 -17.35
CA SER A 211 -2.28 -14.57 -17.53
C SER A 211 -1.98 -15.85 -18.33
N ASP A 212 -1.16 -15.79 -19.38
CA ASP A 212 -0.82 -16.94 -20.24
C ASP A 212 -0.21 -18.12 -19.45
N GLN A 213 0.48 -17.83 -18.34
CA GLN A 213 1.04 -18.84 -17.44
C GLN A 213 -0.03 -19.59 -16.62
N PHE A 214 -1.18 -18.98 -16.34
CA PHE A 214 -2.30 -19.70 -15.71
C PHE A 214 -3.05 -20.59 -16.71
N ALA A 215 -3.23 -20.10 -17.95
CA ALA A 215 -3.94 -20.82 -19.00
C ALA A 215 -3.21 -22.09 -19.47
N SER A 216 -1.89 -22.16 -19.29
CA SER A 216 -1.03 -23.26 -19.76
C SER A 216 -0.79 -24.37 -18.72
N GLN A 217 -1.28 -24.24 -17.48
CA GLN A 217 -0.99 -25.20 -16.40
C GLN A 217 -2.07 -26.29 -16.20
N LYS A 218 -1.65 -27.56 -16.23
CA LYS A 218 -2.48 -28.72 -15.85
C LYS A 218 -2.64 -28.82 -14.32
N ALA A 219 -3.84 -29.18 -13.86
CA ALA A 219 -4.32 -29.16 -12.48
C ALA A 219 -3.58 -30.10 -11.50
N LYS A 220 -2.36 -29.77 -11.07
CA LYS A 220 -1.73 -30.36 -9.86
C LYS A 220 -1.54 -29.28 -8.79
N SER A 221 -1.79 -29.66 -7.54
CA SER A 221 -1.96 -28.85 -6.31
C SER A 221 -1.74 -27.33 -6.46
N LYS A 222 -2.83 -26.58 -6.60
CA LYS A 222 -2.80 -25.11 -6.72
C LYS A 222 -2.97 -24.43 -5.35
N GLY A 223 -2.09 -23.49 -5.01
CA GLY A 223 -2.26 -22.57 -3.87
C GLY A 223 -2.33 -23.24 -2.50
N SER A 224 -1.60 -24.33 -2.27
CA SER A 224 -1.60 -25.02 -0.97
C SER A 224 -0.61 -24.39 0.01
N LEU A 225 -1.06 -24.09 1.24
CA LEU A 225 -0.20 -23.62 2.32
C LEU A 225 0.96 -24.61 2.61
N LYS A 226 0.69 -25.92 2.47
CA LYS A 226 1.69 -26.99 2.62
C LYS A 226 2.82 -26.89 1.59
N GLU A 227 2.50 -26.37 0.40
CA GLU A 227 3.45 -26.19 -0.69
C GLU A 227 4.28 -24.92 -0.50
N LEU A 228 3.67 -23.84 0.00
CA LEU A 228 4.41 -22.64 0.42
C LEU A 228 5.43 -22.94 1.52
N MET A 229 5.08 -23.81 2.49
CA MET A 229 6.00 -24.24 3.55
C MET A 229 7.25 -24.97 3.04
N ARG A 230 7.29 -25.40 1.77
CA ARG A 230 8.52 -25.95 1.14
C ARG A 230 9.53 -24.87 0.77
N TYR A 231 9.16 -23.59 0.82
CA TYR A 231 10.01 -22.45 0.45
C TYR A 231 10.28 -21.49 1.64
N PRO A 232 10.72 -21.98 2.82
CA PRO A 232 10.86 -21.14 4.02
C PRO A 232 11.89 -20.03 3.82
N LYS A 233 12.97 -20.28 3.07
CA LYS A 233 13.97 -19.25 2.74
C LYS A 233 13.37 -18.10 1.94
N ALA A 234 12.55 -18.40 0.92
CA ALA A 234 11.90 -17.35 0.12
C ALA A 234 10.90 -16.56 0.96
N VAL A 235 10.11 -17.24 1.79
CA VAL A 235 9.16 -16.60 2.72
C VAL A 235 9.89 -15.65 3.68
N LEU A 236 10.96 -16.10 4.34
CA LEU A 236 11.76 -15.26 5.24
C LEU A 236 12.40 -14.07 4.52
N THR A 237 12.85 -14.26 3.28
CA THR A 237 13.36 -13.16 2.45
C THR A 237 12.26 -12.14 2.14
N VAL A 238 11.04 -12.56 1.81
CA VAL A 238 9.90 -11.63 1.60
C VAL A 238 9.58 -10.86 2.87
N VAL A 239 9.57 -11.53 4.03
CA VAL A 239 9.36 -10.86 5.34
C VAL A 239 10.46 -9.83 5.56
N GLY A 240 11.72 -10.21 5.41
CA GLY A 240 12.87 -9.33 5.57
C GLY A 240 12.88 -8.12 4.62
N LEU A 241 12.54 -8.32 3.35
CA LEU A 241 12.34 -7.24 2.36
C LEU A 241 11.20 -6.30 2.78
N THR A 242 10.07 -6.90 3.18
CA THR A 242 8.86 -6.14 3.51
C THR A 242 9.03 -5.34 4.79
N LEU A 243 9.79 -5.85 5.76
CA LEU A 243 9.94 -5.27 7.07
C LEU A 243 10.46 -3.82 7.01
N GLY A 244 11.71 -3.61 6.57
CA GLY A 244 12.32 -2.28 6.44
C GLY A 244 11.62 -1.42 5.40
N GLY A 245 11.23 -2.00 4.27
CA GLY A 245 10.57 -1.25 3.20
C GLY A 245 9.20 -0.70 3.59
N THR A 246 8.39 -1.46 4.32
CA THR A 246 7.07 -1.03 4.80
C THR A 246 7.19 0.02 5.89
N ILE A 247 8.08 -0.18 6.86
CA ILE A 247 8.27 0.79 7.94
C ILE A 247 8.78 2.11 7.38
N ALA A 248 9.77 2.08 6.49
CA ALA A 248 10.26 3.28 5.83
C ALA A 248 9.15 3.95 5.01
N PHE A 249 8.39 3.19 4.22
CA PHE A 249 7.29 3.71 3.43
C PHE A 249 6.28 4.50 4.28
N TYR A 250 5.71 3.91 5.33
CA TYR A 250 4.76 4.61 6.19
C TYR A 250 5.42 5.74 7.00
N THR A 251 6.67 5.57 7.41
CA THR A 251 7.43 6.64 8.09
C THR A 251 7.51 7.90 7.23
N TYR A 252 7.94 7.79 5.97
CA TYR A 252 8.17 8.94 5.09
C TYR A 252 6.89 9.47 4.41
N THR A 253 5.87 8.63 4.20
CA THR A 253 4.63 9.04 3.47
C THR A 253 3.47 9.44 4.36
N THR A 254 3.40 8.97 5.61
CA THR A 254 2.29 9.29 6.51
C THR A 254 2.75 9.96 7.81
N TYR A 255 3.71 9.38 8.53
CA TYR A 255 4.14 9.92 9.82
C TYR A 255 4.95 11.21 9.69
N LEU A 256 5.83 11.34 8.69
CA LEU A 256 6.70 12.51 8.52
C LEU A 256 5.92 13.84 8.45
N GLN A 257 4.74 13.82 7.82
CA GLN A 257 3.84 14.98 7.81
C GLN A 257 3.43 15.38 9.22
N LYS A 258 3.06 14.40 10.07
CA LYS A 258 2.65 14.61 11.46
C LYS A 258 3.84 15.05 12.31
N PHE A 259 5.03 14.54 12.05
CA PHE A 259 6.26 14.95 12.70
C PHE A 259 6.57 16.44 12.46
N MET A 260 6.50 16.90 11.21
CA MET A 260 6.72 18.31 10.86
C MET A 260 5.70 19.25 11.52
N ILE A 261 4.45 18.84 11.64
CA ILE A 261 3.40 19.67 12.27
C ILE A 261 3.53 19.63 13.78
N ASN A 262 3.61 18.43 14.36
CA ASN A 262 3.43 18.26 15.79
C ASN A 262 4.74 18.39 16.59
N SER A 263 5.88 17.99 16.02
CA SER A 263 7.17 18.00 16.72
C SER A 263 8.01 19.21 16.33
N VAL A 264 8.05 19.55 15.04
CA VAL A 264 8.79 20.73 14.55
C VAL A 264 7.97 22.02 14.69
N GLY A 265 6.63 21.93 14.70
CA GLY A 265 5.75 23.09 14.84
C GLY A 265 5.54 23.90 13.55
N LEU A 266 5.80 23.30 12.38
CA LEU A 266 5.59 23.97 11.10
C LEU A 266 4.10 24.17 10.79
N PRO A 267 3.71 25.26 10.08
CA PRO A 267 2.32 25.51 9.74
C PRO A 267 1.69 24.37 8.92
N THR A 268 0.54 23.85 9.37
CA THR A 268 -0.19 22.73 8.75
C THR A 268 -0.44 22.91 7.26
N GLN A 269 -0.83 24.12 6.84
CA GLN A 269 -1.12 24.41 5.42
C GLN A 269 0.15 24.30 4.57
N SER A 270 1.27 24.83 5.05
CA SER A 270 2.56 24.76 4.37
C SER A 270 3.06 23.31 4.28
N VAL A 271 2.99 22.56 5.39
CA VAL A 271 3.38 21.14 5.44
C VAL A 271 2.53 20.30 4.47
N THR A 272 1.22 20.56 4.39
CA THR A 272 0.33 19.83 3.48
C THR A 272 0.69 20.08 2.02
N ARG A 273 1.02 21.32 1.63
CA ARG A 273 1.44 21.68 0.26
C ARG A 273 2.76 21.00 -0.13
N ILE A 274 3.77 21.08 0.72
CA ILE A 274 5.07 20.44 0.44
C ILE A 274 4.95 18.92 0.41
N ASN A 275 4.10 18.33 1.27
CA ASN A 275 3.86 16.90 1.30
C ASN A 275 3.21 16.42 0.00
N PHE A 276 2.18 17.14 -0.47
CA PHE A 276 1.53 16.86 -1.75
C PHE A 276 2.55 16.89 -2.91
N LEU A 277 3.39 17.94 -2.98
CA LEU A 277 4.39 18.09 -4.02
C LEU A 277 5.47 16.98 -3.95
N ALA A 278 5.94 16.64 -2.76
CA ALA A 278 6.94 15.60 -2.59
C ALA A 278 6.40 14.21 -2.93
N LEU A 279 5.13 13.91 -2.60
CA LEU A 279 4.45 12.68 -3.04
C LEU A 279 4.24 12.64 -4.55
N LEU A 280 3.95 13.78 -5.20
CA LEU A 280 3.86 13.86 -6.65
C LEU A 280 5.20 13.53 -7.33
N ILE A 281 6.30 14.09 -6.83
CA ILE A 281 7.64 13.76 -7.34
C ILE A 281 7.97 12.29 -7.06
N PHE A 282 7.70 11.81 -5.85
CA PHE A 282 7.91 10.41 -5.47
C PHE A 282 7.15 9.44 -6.37
N MET A 283 5.92 9.77 -6.78
CA MET A 283 5.13 9.00 -7.73
C MET A 283 5.81 8.92 -9.10
N ILE A 284 6.35 10.03 -9.61
CA ILE A 284 7.05 10.10 -10.91
C ILE A 284 8.38 9.32 -10.87
N LEU A 285 9.05 9.30 -9.72
CA LEU A 285 10.31 8.57 -9.55
C LEU A 285 10.14 7.05 -9.59
N GLN A 286 8.97 6.50 -9.27
CA GLN A 286 8.73 5.05 -9.27
C GLN A 286 9.04 4.39 -10.63
N PRO A 287 8.44 4.81 -11.76
CA PRO A 287 8.73 4.23 -13.08
C PRO A 287 10.16 4.48 -13.54
N ILE A 288 10.75 5.62 -13.20
CA ILE A 288 12.14 5.94 -13.55
C ILE A 288 13.09 4.93 -12.87
N ALA A 289 12.95 4.73 -11.56
CA ALA A 289 13.75 3.76 -10.82
C ALA A 289 13.46 2.32 -11.26
N GLY A 290 12.20 1.99 -11.55
CA GLY A 290 11.82 0.70 -12.14
C GLY A 290 12.57 0.41 -13.44
N ALA A 291 12.62 1.38 -14.37
CA ALA A 291 13.37 1.26 -15.62
C ALA A 291 14.89 1.18 -15.41
N ILE A 292 15.44 1.90 -14.42
CA ILE A 292 16.86 1.79 -14.06
C ILE A 292 17.17 0.36 -13.59
N SER A 293 16.30 -0.24 -12.77
CA SER A 293 16.45 -1.61 -12.26
C SER A 293 16.47 -2.66 -13.37
N ASP A 294 15.77 -2.39 -14.47
CA ASP A 294 15.78 -3.26 -15.64
C ASP A 294 17.15 -3.25 -16.33
N LYS A 295 17.88 -2.13 -16.30
CA LYS A 295 19.24 -2.02 -16.84
C LYS A 295 20.29 -2.59 -15.89
N ILE A 296 20.34 -2.09 -14.65
CA ILE A 296 21.45 -2.36 -13.72
C ILE A 296 21.22 -3.58 -12.80
N GLY A 297 20.03 -4.16 -12.80
CA GLY A 297 19.65 -5.22 -11.86
C GLY A 297 18.80 -4.70 -10.70
N ARG A 298 18.15 -5.61 -9.97
CA ARG A 298 17.24 -5.24 -8.87
C ARG A 298 17.99 -5.07 -7.56
N ARG A 299 19.06 -5.84 -7.38
CA ARG A 299 19.88 -5.84 -6.16
C ARG A 299 20.55 -4.48 -5.87
N PRO A 300 21.10 -3.73 -6.86
CA PRO A 300 21.68 -2.41 -6.60
C PRO A 300 20.70 -1.40 -6.00
N LEU A 301 19.44 -1.41 -6.42
CA LEU A 301 18.42 -0.50 -5.88
C LEU A 301 18.03 -0.86 -4.44
N LEU A 302 17.99 -2.16 -4.11
CA LEU A 302 17.80 -2.61 -2.73
C LEU A 302 18.97 -2.19 -1.83
N PHE A 303 20.21 -2.27 -2.33
CA PHE A 303 21.39 -1.76 -1.62
C PHE A 303 21.37 -0.23 -1.46
N TRP A 304 20.90 0.50 -2.47
CA TRP A 304 20.69 1.94 -2.38
C TRP A 304 19.73 2.28 -1.23
N PHE A 305 18.56 1.64 -1.20
CA PHE A 305 17.59 1.83 -0.13
C PHE A 305 18.16 1.41 1.24
N GLY A 306 18.72 0.21 1.36
CA GLY A 306 19.21 -0.32 2.62
C GLY A 306 20.41 0.46 3.17
N GLY A 307 21.38 0.79 2.31
CA GLY A 307 22.58 1.53 2.69
C GLY A 307 22.27 2.98 3.06
N LEU A 308 21.64 3.73 2.15
CA LEU A 308 21.33 5.13 2.41
C LEU A 308 20.25 5.29 3.48
N GLY A 309 19.26 4.40 3.56
CA GLY A 309 18.26 4.45 4.62
C GLY A 309 18.89 4.20 5.99
N THR A 310 19.83 3.26 6.10
CA THR A 310 20.56 3.05 7.36
C THR A 310 21.36 4.29 7.76
N ILE A 311 22.08 4.90 6.81
CA ILE A 311 22.99 6.02 7.08
C ILE A 311 22.24 7.34 7.32
N PHE A 312 21.23 7.63 6.51
CA PHE A 312 20.62 8.97 6.43
C PHE A 312 19.28 9.10 7.17
N THR A 313 18.62 8.01 7.59
CA THR A 313 17.33 8.15 8.32
C THR A 313 17.47 9.02 9.57
N ILE A 314 18.44 8.73 10.46
CA ILE A 314 18.65 9.55 11.67
C ILE A 314 19.05 10.99 11.31
N PRO A 315 20.07 11.24 10.46
CA PRO A 315 20.42 12.60 10.05
C PRO A 315 19.25 13.40 9.47
N ILE A 316 18.40 12.77 8.64
CA ILE A 316 17.22 13.45 8.05
C ILE A 316 16.26 13.89 9.15
N PHE A 317 15.93 13.01 10.10
CA PHE A 317 15.01 13.35 11.19
C PHE A 317 15.59 14.38 12.15
N VAL A 318 16.87 14.27 12.51
CA VAL A 318 17.55 15.26 13.36
C VAL A 318 17.65 16.62 12.65
N ALA A 319 17.94 16.66 11.36
CA ALA A 319 17.92 17.90 10.58
C ALA A 319 16.50 18.50 10.54
N LEU A 320 15.47 17.67 10.36
CA LEU A 320 14.08 18.12 10.37
C LEU A 320 13.66 18.73 11.72
N GLN A 321 14.18 18.25 12.86
CA GLN A 321 13.91 18.87 14.17
C GLN A 321 14.34 20.33 14.24
N HIS A 322 15.36 20.71 13.46
CA HIS A 322 15.90 22.07 13.44
C HIS A 322 15.41 22.88 12.23
N ALA A 323 14.53 22.30 11.39
CA ALA A 323 14.07 22.95 10.18
C ALA A 323 13.20 24.17 10.52
N THR A 324 13.61 25.33 10.03
CA THR A 324 12.90 26.60 10.30
C THR A 324 11.97 27.00 9.16
N THR A 325 12.21 26.48 7.96
CA THR A 325 11.43 26.78 6.77
C THR A 325 10.74 25.54 6.21
N SER A 326 9.56 25.73 5.62
CA SER A 326 8.84 24.63 4.95
C SER A 326 9.62 24.05 3.77
N TRP A 327 10.51 24.84 3.16
CA TRP A 327 11.31 24.38 2.02
C TRP A 327 12.52 23.53 2.42
N GLU A 328 13.16 23.84 3.54
CA GLU A 328 14.15 22.94 4.14
C GLU A 328 13.52 21.59 4.47
N ALA A 329 12.35 21.61 5.11
CA ALA A 329 11.61 20.40 5.44
C ALA A 329 11.19 19.58 4.20
N PHE A 330 10.84 20.26 3.10
CA PHE A 330 10.55 19.61 1.82
C PHE A 330 11.75 18.86 1.26
N TRP A 331 12.94 19.47 1.21
CA TRP A 331 14.12 18.82 0.64
C TRP A 331 14.55 17.60 1.46
N LEU A 332 14.45 17.69 2.79
CA LEU A 332 14.72 16.57 3.70
C LEU A 332 13.70 15.43 3.52
N MET A 333 12.42 15.76 3.41
CA MET A 333 11.37 14.80 3.08
C MET A 333 11.62 14.13 1.72
N LEU A 334 11.93 14.92 0.70
CA LEU A 334 12.17 14.43 -0.65
C LEU A 334 13.40 13.51 -0.67
N ALA A 335 14.48 13.85 0.05
CA ALA A 335 15.65 12.99 0.19
C ALA A 335 15.28 11.62 0.77
N GLY A 336 14.45 11.60 1.83
CA GLY A 336 13.91 10.35 2.39
C GLY A 336 13.11 9.53 1.38
N LEU A 337 12.22 10.17 0.63
CA LEU A 337 11.42 9.51 -0.41
C LEU A 337 12.26 8.99 -1.59
N VAL A 338 13.31 9.71 -1.99
CA VAL A 338 14.27 9.26 -3.01
C VAL A 338 15.01 8.00 -2.54
N ILE A 339 15.38 7.92 -1.27
CA ILE A 339 15.99 6.71 -0.69
C ILE A 339 14.98 5.55 -0.72
N VAL A 340 13.75 5.78 -0.27
CA VAL A 340 12.66 4.77 -0.24
C VAL A 340 12.32 4.24 -1.63
N THR A 341 12.50 5.06 -2.68
CA THR A 341 12.26 4.67 -4.08
C THR A 341 13.06 3.42 -4.49
N GLY A 342 14.26 3.22 -3.94
CA GLY A 342 15.08 2.03 -4.20
C GLY A 342 14.40 0.72 -3.80
N TYR A 343 13.49 0.75 -2.82
CA TYR A 343 12.64 -0.39 -2.48
C TYR A 343 11.31 -0.36 -3.23
N THR A 344 10.57 0.74 -3.15
CA THR A 344 9.16 0.77 -3.60
C THR A 344 9.01 0.53 -5.10
N SER A 345 9.96 0.98 -5.92
CA SER A 345 9.88 0.83 -7.38
C SER A 345 9.98 -0.63 -7.87
N ILE A 346 10.63 -1.52 -7.10
CA ILE A 346 10.97 -2.89 -7.54
C ILE A 346 10.49 -4.00 -6.61
N ASN A 347 10.00 -3.64 -5.43
CA ASN A 347 9.58 -4.56 -4.39
C ASN A 347 8.61 -5.65 -4.90
N ALA A 348 7.61 -5.26 -5.69
CA ALA A 348 6.61 -6.17 -6.24
C ALA A 348 7.24 -7.26 -7.14
N ILE A 349 8.14 -6.87 -8.05
CA ILE A 349 8.78 -7.79 -8.99
C ILE A 349 9.78 -8.71 -8.28
N VAL A 350 10.59 -8.17 -7.36
CA VAL A 350 11.58 -8.95 -6.61
C VAL A 350 10.91 -10.09 -5.85
N LYS A 351 9.74 -9.85 -5.25
CA LYS A 351 8.97 -10.88 -4.55
C LYS A 351 8.37 -11.90 -5.51
N ALA A 352 7.77 -11.45 -6.61
CA ALA A 352 7.17 -12.33 -7.61
C ALA A 352 8.19 -13.29 -8.24
N GLU A 353 9.43 -12.84 -8.45
CA GLU A 353 10.51 -13.64 -9.04
C GLU A 353 11.04 -14.77 -8.13
N MET A 354 10.72 -14.77 -6.83
CA MET A 354 11.19 -15.76 -5.86
C MET A 354 10.38 -17.06 -5.83
N PHE A 355 9.13 -17.01 -6.30
CA PHE A 355 8.19 -18.12 -6.22
C PHE A 355 7.84 -18.66 -7.61
N PRO A 356 7.68 -19.99 -7.72
CA PRO A 356 7.19 -20.60 -8.94
C PRO A 356 5.70 -20.24 -9.11
N THR A 357 5.22 -20.30 -10.36
CA THR A 357 3.91 -19.76 -10.78
C THR A 357 2.72 -20.33 -10.00
N GLU A 358 2.82 -21.57 -9.52
CA GLU A 358 1.73 -22.35 -8.89
C GLU A 358 1.36 -21.86 -7.49
N ILE A 359 2.30 -21.21 -6.81
CA ILE A 359 2.14 -20.69 -5.44
C ILE A 359 2.54 -19.21 -5.35
N ARG A 360 2.67 -18.52 -6.49
CA ARG A 360 3.27 -17.20 -6.55
C ARG A 360 2.39 -16.16 -5.87
N ALA A 361 1.08 -16.16 -6.14
CA ALA A 361 0.19 -15.17 -5.55
C ALA A 361 0.12 -15.34 -4.03
N LEU A 362 -0.04 -16.59 -3.56
CA LEU A 362 -0.02 -16.91 -2.13
C LEU A 362 1.34 -16.62 -1.48
N GLY A 363 2.45 -16.97 -2.13
CA GLY A 363 3.82 -16.83 -1.61
C GLY A 363 4.32 -15.39 -1.54
N VAL A 364 3.85 -14.53 -2.45
CA VAL A 364 4.07 -13.08 -2.36
C VAL A 364 3.13 -12.47 -1.34
N GLY A 365 1.84 -12.79 -1.44
CA GLY A 365 0.78 -12.17 -0.65
C GLY A 365 0.90 -12.43 0.84
N LEU A 366 0.94 -13.70 1.27
CA LEU A 366 0.82 -14.06 2.68
C LEU A 366 1.96 -13.50 3.55
N PRO A 367 3.25 -13.66 3.20
CA PRO A 367 4.34 -13.11 4.00
C PRO A 367 4.34 -11.57 3.99
N TYR A 368 3.95 -10.96 2.87
CA TYR A 368 3.76 -9.51 2.77
C TYR A 368 2.63 -9.03 3.70
N GLY A 369 1.44 -9.61 3.58
CA GLY A 369 0.26 -9.26 4.36
C GLY A 369 0.52 -9.40 5.86
N LEU A 370 1.18 -10.49 6.28
CA LEU A 370 1.60 -10.70 7.67
C LEU A 370 2.55 -9.60 8.15
N THR A 371 3.59 -9.29 7.37
CA THR A 371 4.58 -8.28 7.75
C THR A 371 3.95 -6.89 7.82
N VAL A 372 3.10 -6.53 6.86
CA VAL A 372 2.43 -5.22 6.84
C VAL A 372 1.40 -5.09 7.96
N ALA A 373 0.69 -6.17 8.30
CA ALA A 373 -0.25 -6.17 9.42
C ALA A 373 0.45 -5.89 10.76
N ILE A 374 1.59 -6.55 11.00
CA ILE A 374 2.34 -6.43 12.25
C ILE A 374 3.12 -5.11 12.33
N PHE A 375 3.84 -4.76 11.26
CA PHE A 375 4.80 -3.67 11.29
C PHE A 375 4.31 -2.39 10.62
N GLY A 376 3.54 -2.51 9.54
CA GLY A 376 3.01 -1.34 8.81
C GLY A 376 1.91 -0.62 9.58
N GLY A 377 0.94 -1.37 10.11
CA GLY A 377 -0.16 -0.80 10.90
C GLY A 377 0.28 -0.20 12.24
N THR A 378 1.45 -0.58 12.76
CA THR A 378 1.94 -0.14 14.08
C THR A 378 2.93 1.03 14.03
N VAL A 379 3.47 1.39 12.85
CA VAL A 379 4.47 2.47 12.69
C VAL A 379 3.99 3.76 13.35
N GLU A 380 2.79 4.21 12.99
CA GLU A 380 2.29 5.51 13.43
C GLU A 380 1.99 5.52 14.94
N TYR A 381 1.39 4.43 15.44
CA TYR A 381 1.12 4.27 16.87
C TYR A 381 2.42 4.33 17.68
N LEU A 382 3.44 3.56 17.27
CA LEU A 382 4.73 3.52 17.95
C LEU A 382 5.41 4.91 17.94
N ALA A 383 5.38 5.60 16.81
CA ALA A 383 5.98 6.93 16.67
C ALA A 383 5.30 7.96 17.59
N LEU A 384 3.96 7.99 17.62
CA LEU A 384 3.20 8.89 18.48
C LEU A 384 3.35 8.55 19.97
N TYR A 385 3.41 7.26 20.31
CA TYR A 385 3.66 6.81 21.68
C TYR A 385 5.04 7.24 22.17
N LEU A 386 6.09 7.01 21.37
CA LEU A 386 7.46 7.42 21.69
C LEU A 386 7.58 8.94 21.84
N ARG A 387 6.88 9.70 21.01
CA ARG A 387 6.75 11.17 21.17
C ARG A 387 6.07 11.53 22.49
N LYS A 388 4.96 10.88 22.86
CA LYS A 388 4.22 11.14 24.11
C LYS A 388 5.09 10.93 25.36
N ILE A 389 6.00 9.96 25.33
CA ILE A 389 6.95 9.70 26.42
C ILE A 389 8.26 10.49 26.28
N ASN A 390 8.33 11.47 25.37
CA ASN A 390 9.52 12.30 25.09
C ASN A 390 10.77 11.54 24.62
N HIS A 391 10.60 10.37 24.01
CA HIS A 391 11.67 9.52 23.47
C HIS A 391 11.55 9.37 21.93
N GLU A 392 11.19 10.43 21.22
CA GLU A 392 10.96 10.40 19.77
C GLU A 392 12.21 9.93 18.97
N ASN A 393 13.42 10.20 19.47
CA ASN A 393 14.66 9.72 18.87
C ASN A 393 14.76 8.18 18.78
N LEU A 394 14.11 7.44 19.70
CA LEU A 394 14.05 5.99 19.65
C LEU A 394 13.29 5.49 18.41
N PHE A 395 12.34 6.28 17.91
CA PHE A 395 11.61 5.94 16.69
C PHE A 395 12.55 6.00 15.48
N PHE A 396 13.43 7.00 15.39
CA PHE A 396 14.40 7.11 14.30
C PHE A 396 15.37 5.94 14.31
N ILE A 397 15.85 5.56 15.51
CA ILE A 397 16.71 4.38 15.70
C ILE A 397 15.97 3.11 15.27
N TYR A 398 14.71 2.95 15.66
CA TYR A 398 13.89 1.82 15.25
C TYR A 398 13.79 1.70 13.73
N VAL A 399 13.46 2.79 13.02
CA VAL A 399 13.39 2.80 11.55
C VAL A 399 14.75 2.43 10.94
N THR A 400 15.85 3.03 11.41
CA THR A 400 17.21 2.73 10.94
C THR A 400 17.60 1.27 11.16
N VAL A 401 17.40 0.73 12.36
CA VAL A 401 17.74 -0.67 12.71
C VAL A 401 16.98 -1.63 11.80
N VAL A 402 15.71 -1.35 11.53
CA VAL A 402 14.88 -2.24 10.75
C VAL A 402 15.21 -2.17 9.25
N ILE A 403 15.55 -0.99 8.72
CA ILE A 403 16.14 -0.85 7.37
C ILE A 403 17.47 -1.62 7.28
N PHE A 404 18.30 -1.55 8.31
CA PHE A 404 19.57 -2.28 8.37
C PHE A 404 19.37 -3.80 8.38
N ILE A 405 18.38 -4.31 9.11
CA ILE A 405 18.00 -5.73 9.07
C ILE A 405 17.63 -6.14 7.63
N SER A 406 16.85 -5.32 6.92
CA SER A 406 16.53 -5.57 5.51
C SER A 406 17.78 -5.53 4.61
N LEU A 407 18.72 -4.63 4.86
CA LEU A 407 20.00 -4.58 4.15
C LEU A 407 20.80 -5.90 4.29
N LEU A 408 20.83 -6.50 5.49
CA LEU A 408 21.47 -7.79 5.72
C LEU A 408 20.82 -8.92 4.91
N VAL A 409 19.50 -8.85 4.72
CA VAL A 409 18.76 -9.79 3.87
C VAL A 409 19.16 -9.61 2.39
N TYR A 410 19.29 -8.37 1.91
CA TYR A 410 19.69 -8.07 0.53
C TYR A 410 21.10 -8.55 0.22
N TRP A 411 21.98 -8.51 1.21
CA TRP A 411 23.34 -9.00 1.05
C TRP A 411 23.40 -10.50 0.77
N ARG A 412 22.50 -11.28 1.39
CA ARG A 412 22.40 -12.73 1.18
C ARG A 412 21.55 -13.14 -0.04
N MET A 413 20.89 -12.19 -0.69
CA MET A 413 20.09 -12.45 -1.89
C MET A 413 20.93 -12.47 -3.17
N THR A 414 20.58 -13.38 -4.09
CA THR A 414 21.03 -13.35 -5.49
C THR A 414 20.19 -12.34 -6.28
N ASP A 415 20.74 -11.79 -7.37
CA ASP A 415 19.98 -10.86 -8.20
C ASP A 415 18.85 -11.60 -8.92
N THR A 416 17.60 -11.22 -8.63
CA THR A 416 16.43 -11.88 -9.18
C THR A 416 16.27 -11.67 -10.69
N LYS A 417 16.96 -10.67 -11.27
CA LYS A 417 17.06 -10.49 -12.72
C LYS A 417 17.65 -11.72 -13.41
N THR A 418 18.66 -12.36 -12.82
CA THR A 418 19.39 -13.48 -13.44
C THR A 418 18.91 -14.84 -12.95
N THR A 419 18.30 -14.92 -11.76
CA THR A 419 17.80 -16.18 -11.17
C THR A 419 16.27 -16.29 -11.18
N SER A 420 15.60 -15.50 -12.00
CA SER A 420 14.13 -15.38 -12.00
C SER A 420 13.44 -16.73 -12.19
N LYS A 421 12.52 -17.07 -11.27
CA LYS A 421 11.61 -18.22 -11.45
C LYS A 421 10.41 -17.90 -12.34
N LEU A 422 10.26 -16.67 -12.85
CA LEU A 422 9.25 -16.37 -13.86
C LEU A 422 9.57 -17.00 -15.22
N ASP A 423 10.85 -17.29 -15.46
CA ASP A 423 11.37 -17.77 -16.74
C ASP A 423 11.59 -19.30 -16.76
N LYS A 424 11.37 -19.98 -15.63
CA LYS A 424 11.38 -21.44 -15.48
C LYS A 424 9.95 -21.95 -15.48
#